data_AF-A0A6M2C715-F1
#
_entry.id   AF-A0A6M2C715-F1
#
_cell.length_a   1.000
_cell.length_b   1.000
_cell.length_c   1.000
_cell.angle_alpha   90.00
_cell.angle_beta   90.00
_cell.angle_gamma   90.00
#
_symmetry.space_group_name_H-M   'P 1'
#
loop_
_entity.id
_entity.type
_entity.pdbx_description
1 polymer ?
#
loop_
_entity_poly.entity_id
_entity_poly.type
_entity_poly.pdbx_seq_one_letter_code
_entity_poly.pdbx_strand_id
1 'polypeptide(L)'
;MKYLKIITVLVCACTLQLSAQEKFTKEQRLEWFQDAKLGIFIHWGYYGVKGIGESWSMYHKRITYDDYMAQGKEFTAKNYDPESWAKLFKKAGARYAVLTTKHHDGVALWDTKFSKLNVVQKTPAKRDLVAPFVDALRKENLKVGLYYSIIDWSHPDYDVVFPRPDTRRNYPQKNQNQLSPWQRFLKFNDGQLKELSTTFNPDLYWFDGDWEKSSEQWQAQSLKDSLLSWNPKVIVNSRLKSYGDYSTPEQGVPVVRPEGAWEFCMTMNDNWGYFPSDTNYKPVSQIIRTFVEVISSGGNLLLNIGPKPDGTIAAEQVERLEALGEWVSKHDSAVFNSKAGLPYGHFFGPTLLSKDETKIYLALFDNPKNYILLKGIQNKVKSIKVVGTNQELSFERNGGAEWNNIPGILRIEIPEEKNLDPNATLVEVTLEDALVLYRGHGNAVELNK
;
A
#
# COMPACT_ATOMS: atom_id res chain seq x y z
N MET A 1 -32.27 -66.51 43.49
CA MET A 1 -32.68 -65.53 42.44
C MET A 1 -32.65 -64.13 43.00
N LYS A 2 -31.67 -63.30 42.59
CA LYS A 2 -31.75 -61.83 42.48
C LYS A 2 -30.42 -61.36 41.88
N TYR A 3 -30.46 -61.00 40.59
CA TYR A 3 -29.33 -60.47 39.83
C TYR A 3 -29.12 -58.99 40.19
N LEU A 4 -27.91 -58.61 40.60
CA LEU A 4 -27.51 -57.22 40.78
C LEU A 4 -26.90 -56.73 39.46
N LYS A 5 -27.63 -55.87 38.73
CA LYS A 5 -27.12 -55.23 37.50
C LYS A 5 -26.22 -54.06 37.89
N ILE A 6 -24.93 -54.15 37.57
CA ILE A 6 -24.00 -53.01 37.61
C ILE A 6 -24.18 -52.25 36.29
N ILE A 7 -24.67 -51.01 36.37
CA ILE A 7 -24.70 -50.08 35.24
C ILE A 7 -23.43 -49.23 35.33
N THR A 8 -22.49 -49.47 34.42
CA THR A 8 -21.32 -48.60 34.23
C THR A 8 -21.73 -47.44 33.34
N VAL A 9 -21.88 -46.25 33.91
CA VAL A 9 -22.08 -45.01 33.14
C VAL A 9 -20.72 -44.56 32.61
N LEU A 10 -20.51 -44.70 31.30
CA LEU A 10 -19.36 -44.12 30.60
C LEU A 10 -19.61 -42.62 30.43
N VAL A 11 -18.93 -41.79 31.22
CA VAL A 11 -18.94 -40.33 31.02
C VAL A 11 -17.93 -40.00 29.92
N CYS A 12 -18.42 -39.74 28.71
CA CYS A 12 -17.61 -39.26 27.60
C CYS A 12 -17.31 -37.78 27.82
N ALA A 13 -16.11 -37.44 28.30
CA ALA A 13 -15.67 -36.07 28.44
C ALA A 13 -15.34 -35.49 27.05
N CYS A 14 -16.29 -34.79 26.43
CA CYS A 14 -15.99 -33.92 25.29
C CYS A 14 -15.18 -32.71 25.79
N THR A 15 -13.87 -32.74 25.61
CA THR A 15 -13.03 -31.55 25.74
C THR A 15 -13.37 -30.58 24.62
N LEU A 16 -14.15 -29.54 24.93
CA LEU A 16 -14.29 -28.37 24.06
C LEU A 16 -12.92 -27.69 24.00
N GLN A 17 -12.18 -27.87 22.90
CA GLN A 17 -11.05 -27.00 22.60
C GLN A 17 -11.59 -25.60 22.30
N LEU A 18 -11.59 -24.75 23.33
CA LEU A 18 -11.68 -23.31 23.13
C LEU A 18 -10.43 -22.87 22.37
N SER A 19 -10.53 -22.74 21.05
CA SER A 19 -9.53 -22.02 20.26
C SER A 19 -9.60 -20.55 20.66
N ALA A 20 -8.72 -20.13 21.57
CA ALA A 20 -8.45 -18.72 21.78
C ALA A 20 -7.91 -18.13 20.46
N GLN A 21 -8.50 -17.02 20.01
CA GLN A 21 -8.02 -16.32 18.82
C GLN A 21 -6.58 -15.87 19.08
N GLU A 22 -5.67 -16.25 18.20
CA GLU A 22 -4.25 -15.90 18.30
C GLU A 22 -4.09 -14.38 18.24
N LYS A 23 -3.43 -13.79 19.24
CA LYS A 23 -3.20 -12.34 19.33
C LYS A 23 -1.87 -12.00 18.68
N PHE A 24 -1.91 -11.21 17.60
CA PHE A 24 -0.72 -10.70 16.91
C PHE A 24 -0.34 -9.32 17.45
N THR A 25 0.95 -9.07 17.70
CA THR A 25 1.45 -7.71 17.97
C THR A 25 1.36 -6.85 16.71
N LYS A 26 1.46 -5.53 16.86
CA LYS A 26 1.45 -4.59 15.72
C LYS A 26 2.58 -4.92 14.73
N GLU A 27 3.76 -5.24 15.25
CA GLU A 27 4.97 -5.54 14.49
C GLU A 27 4.79 -6.82 13.66
N GLN A 28 4.21 -7.87 14.26
CA GLN A 28 3.92 -9.13 13.56
C GLN A 28 2.90 -8.93 12.43
N ARG A 29 1.91 -8.04 12.62
CA ARG A 29 0.94 -7.71 11.54
C ARG A 29 1.59 -6.94 10.39
N LEU A 30 2.60 -6.12 10.68
CA LEU A 30 3.28 -5.26 9.71
C LEU A 30 4.42 -5.94 8.94
N GLU A 31 4.87 -7.13 9.35
CA GLU A 31 5.99 -7.84 8.71
C GLU A 31 5.78 -8.03 7.20
N TRP A 32 4.63 -8.61 6.81
CA TRP A 32 4.31 -8.79 5.38
C TRP A 32 4.28 -7.47 4.63
N PHE A 33 3.81 -6.41 5.29
CA PHE A 33 3.62 -5.10 4.69
C PHE A 33 4.97 -4.45 4.42
N GLN A 34 5.90 -4.47 5.38
CA GLN A 34 7.24 -3.92 5.18
C GLN A 34 8.04 -4.67 4.10
N ASP A 35 7.71 -5.94 3.86
CA ASP A 35 8.29 -6.75 2.80
C ASP A 35 7.62 -6.54 1.43
N ALA A 36 6.42 -5.98 1.42
CA ALA A 36 5.60 -5.88 0.22
C ALA A 36 6.19 -4.92 -0.82
N LYS A 37 6.77 -3.79 -0.38
CA LYS A 37 7.41 -2.70 -1.17
C LYS A 37 6.50 -1.97 -2.15
N LEU A 38 5.70 -2.69 -2.91
CA LEU A 38 4.88 -2.17 -4.01
C LEU A 38 3.45 -2.67 -3.88
N GLY A 39 2.51 -1.73 -3.89
CA GLY A 39 1.08 -1.98 -3.99
C GLY A 39 0.44 -1.17 -5.11
N ILE A 40 -0.73 -1.60 -5.58
CA ILE A 40 -1.54 -0.87 -6.56
C ILE A 40 -2.77 -0.27 -5.90
N PHE A 41 -2.94 1.04 -6.01
CA PHE A 41 -4.17 1.73 -5.59
C PHE A 41 -5.15 1.79 -6.77
N ILE A 42 -6.43 1.61 -6.51
CA ILE A 42 -7.47 1.60 -7.54
C ILE A 42 -8.60 2.50 -7.10
N HIS A 43 -8.70 3.68 -7.73
CA HIS A 43 -9.84 4.59 -7.58
C HIS A 43 -10.81 4.39 -8.74
N TRP A 44 -11.89 3.67 -8.46
CA TRP A 44 -12.91 3.35 -9.44
C TRP A 44 -14.31 3.66 -8.92
N GLY A 45 -15.09 4.42 -9.70
CA GLY A 45 -16.41 4.88 -9.31
C GLY A 45 -17.05 5.78 -10.36
N TYR A 46 -18.16 6.43 -10.00
CA TYR A 46 -18.96 7.25 -10.93
C TYR A 46 -18.17 8.41 -11.54
N TYR A 47 -17.23 8.95 -10.79
CA TYR A 47 -16.38 10.07 -11.21
C TYR A 47 -15.55 9.79 -12.47
N GLY A 48 -15.31 8.50 -12.81
CA GLY A 48 -14.66 8.14 -14.06
C GLY A 48 -15.54 8.32 -15.30
N VAL A 49 -16.86 8.49 -15.16
CA VAL A 49 -17.80 8.55 -16.29
C VAL A 49 -17.62 9.83 -17.10
N LYS A 50 -17.73 10.98 -16.43
CA LYS A 50 -17.48 12.28 -17.06
C LYS A 50 -16.02 12.74 -16.91
N GLY A 51 -15.19 11.94 -16.24
CA GLY A 51 -13.79 12.29 -16.02
C GLY A 51 -13.64 13.52 -15.16
N ILE A 52 -14.06 13.43 -13.90
CA ILE A 52 -14.08 14.55 -12.96
C ILE A 52 -13.26 14.22 -11.71
N GLY A 53 -12.86 15.25 -10.96
CA GLY A 53 -12.09 15.10 -9.71
C GLY A 53 -12.94 14.49 -8.60
N GLU A 54 -13.10 13.17 -8.68
CA GLU A 54 -13.79 12.27 -7.76
C GLU A 54 -15.09 12.85 -7.20
N SER A 55 -15.42 12.49 -5.97
CA SER A 55 -16.52 13.11 -5.23
C SER A 55 -16.25 14.59 -4.95
N TRP A 56 -14.99 15.04 -4.94
CA TRP A 56 -14.60 16.42 -4.64
C TRP A 56 -15.25 17.46 -5.55
N SER A 57 -15.62 17.06 -6.76
CA SER A 57 -16.39 17.89 -7.67
C SER A 57 -17.75 18.30 -7.08
N MET A 58 -18.41 17.45 -6.28
CA MET A 58 -19.62 17.83 -5.52
C MET A 58 -19.27 18.78 -4.38
N TYR A 59 -18.23 18.46 -3.60
CA TYR A 59 -17.80 19.26 -2.44
C TYR A 59 -17.49 20.71 -2.84
N HIS A 60 -16.76 20.89 -3.94
CA HIS A 60 -16.41 22.20 -4.50
C HIS A 60 -17.51 22.81 -5.38
N LYS A 61 -18.72 22.24 -5.41
CA LYS A 61 -19.88 22.75 -6.15
C LYS A 61 -19.63 22.92 -7.66
N ARG A 62 -18.71 22.11 -8.22
CA ARG A 62 -18.41 22.07 -9.67
C ARG A 62 -19.46 21.27 -10.44
N ILE A 63 -20.18 20.39 -9.74
CA ILE A 63 -21.31 19.61 -10.25
C ILE A 63 -22.37 19.50 -9.15
N THR A 64 -23.64 19.45 -9.54
CA THR A 64 -24.73 19.21 -8.58
C THR A 64 -24.73 17.76 -8.10
N TYR A 65 -25.34 17.48 -6.95
CA TYR A 65 -25.49 16.11 -6.45
C TYR A 65 -26.21 15.21 -7.47
N ASP A 66 -27.31 15.71 -8.05
CA ASP A 66 -28.13 14.93 -8.98
C ASP A 66 -27.38 14.67 -10.30
N ASP A 67 -26.64 15.65 -10.82
CA ASP A 67 -25.81 15.47 -12.03
C ASP A 67 -24.64 14.52 -11.79
N TYR A 68 -24.07 14.54 -10.58
CA TYR A 68 -23.03 13.59 -10.19
C TYR A 68 -23.58 12.18 -10.13
N MET A 69 -24.72 11.97 -9.47
CA MET A 69 -25.36 10.67 -9.33
C MET A 69 -25.91 10.12 -10.65
N ALA A 70 -26.30 11.00 -11.58
CA ALA A 70 -26.75 10.62 -12.92
C ALA A 70 -25.68 9.86 -13.72
N GLN A 71 -24.39 10.06 -13.42
CA GLN A 71 -23.28 9.32 -14.04
C GLN A 71 -23.39 7.80 -13.84
N GLY A 72 -24.02 7.33 -12.76
CA GLY A 72 -24.23 5.90 -12.52
C GLY A 72 -25.01 5.18 -13.65
N LYS A 73 -25.75 5.92 -14.49
CA LYS A 73 -26.43 5.38 -15.68
C LYS A 73 -25.47 4.87 -16.76
N GLU A 74 -24.23 5.36 -16.76
CA GLU A 74 -23.19 5.04 -17.75
C GLU A 74 -22.04 4.21 -17.14
N PHE A 75 -22.07 3.95 -15.83
CA PHE A 75 -21.12 3.07 -15.15
C PHE A 75 -21.50 1.60 -15.40
N THR A 76 -20.87 0.95 -16.39
CA THR A 76 -21.29 -0.37 -16.87
C THR A 76 -20.48 -1.52 -16.31
N ALA A 77 -19.20 -1.33 -16.00
CA ALA A 77 -18.26 -2.41 -15.65
C ALA A 77 -18.32 -3.61 -16.63
N LYS A 78 -18.74 -3.42 -17.89
CA LYS A 78 -19.03 -4.51 -18.84
C LYS A 78 -17.78 -5.32 -19.24
N ASN A 79 -16.62 -4.67 -19.22
CA ASN A 79 -15.30 -5.18 -19.55
C ASN A 79 -14.43 -5.38 -18.30
N TYR A 80 -15.03 -5.29 -17.10
CA TYR A 80 -14.32 -5.54 -15.85
C TYR A 80 -13.91 -7.02 -15.75
N ASP A 81 -12.60 -7.23 -15.76
CA ASP A 81 -11.94 -8.52 -15.61
C ASP A 81 -10.88 -8.43 -14.49
N PRO A 82 -11.26 -8.79 -13.24
CA PRO A 82 -10.34 -8.72 -12.11
C PRO A 82 -9.18 -9.71 -12.18
N GLU A 83 -9.33 -10.81 -12.92
CA GLU A 83 -8.25 -11.78 -13.11
C GLU A 83 -7.14 -11.17 -13.98
N SER A 84 -7.51 -10.46 -15.04
CA SER A 84 -6.56 -9.69 -15.85
C SER A 84 -5.91 -8.56 -15.05
N TRP A 85 -6.67 -7.88 -14.18
CA TRP A 85 -6.10 -6.86 -13.28
C TRP A 85 -5.08 -7.47 -12.31
N ALA A 86 -5.42 -8.56 -11.61
CA ALA A 86 -4.53 -9.21 -10.65
C ALA A 86 -3.24 -9.72 -11.32
N LYS A 87 -3.33 -10.28 -12.53
CA LYS A 87 -2.16 -10.70 -13.32
C LYS A 87 -1.28 -9.52 -13.71
N LEU A 88 -1.86 -8.40 -14.11
CA LEU A 88 -1.11 -7.17 -14.40
C LEU A 88 -0.39 -6.66 -13.15
N PHE A 89 -1.05 -6.63 -11.99
CA PHE A 89 -0.44 -6.16 -10.74
C PHE A 89 0.72 -7.06 -10.30
N LYS A 90 0.55 -8.38 -10.42
CA LYS A 90 1.62 -9.34 -10.17
C LYS A 90 2.78 -9.18 -11.16
N LYS A 91 2.49 -8.98 -12.46
CA LYS A 91 3.49 -8.71 -13.50
C LYS A 91 4.26 -7.42 -13.21
N ALA A 92 3.60 -6.39 -12.68
CA ALA A 92 4.24 -5.16 -12.22
C ALA A 92 5.15 -5.36 -10.99
N GLY A 93 5.09 -6.53 -10.35
CA GLY A 93 5.83 -6.85 -9.13
C GLY A 93 5.11 -6.46 -7.85
N ALA A 94 3.87 -5.99 -7.89
CA ALA A 94 3.12 -5.66 -6.69
C ALA A 94 2.91 -6.89 -5.79
N ARG A 95 2.81 -6.67 -4.48
CA ARG A 95 2.49 -7.73 -3.50
C ARG A 95 1.10 -7.55 -2.89
N TYR A 96 0.45 -6.42 -3.16
CA TYR A 96 -0.89 -6.09 -2.67
C TYR A 96 -1.59 -5.10 -3.60
N ALA A 97 -2.91 -5.00 -3.48
CA ALA A 97 -3.67 -3.95 -4.13
C ALA A 97 -4.82 -3.46 -3.23
N VAL A 98 -5.17 -2.17 -3.37
CA VAL A 98 -6.17 -1.47 -2.56
C VAL A 98 -7.26 -0.93 -3.48
N LEU A 99 -8.49 -1.44 -3.34
CA LEU A 99 -9.64 -0.99 -4.12
C LEU A 99 -10.53 -0.05 -3.31
N THR A 100 -10.95 1.08 -3.90
CA THR A 100 -12.02 1.92 -3.35
C THR A 100 -13.33 1.17 -3.28
N THR A 101 -13.69 0.60 -2.13
CA THR A 101 -15.01 -0.05 -1.99
C THR A 101 -16.12 1.00 -1.95
N LYS A 102 -15.84 2.15 -1.32
CA LYS A 102 -16.71 3.32 -1.23
C LYS A 102 -15.84 4.57 -1.08
N HIS A 103 -16.03 5.55 -1.97
CA HIS A 103 -15.42 6.89 -1.85
C HIS A 103 -16.35 7.85 -1.10
N HIS A 104 -15.98 9.12 -0.93
CA HIS A 104 -16.78 10.09 -0.18
C HIS A 104 -18.19 10.33 -0.76
N ASP A 105 -18.44 9.97 -2.02
CA ASP A 105 -19.78 10.05 -2.62
C ASP A 105 -20.78 9.04 -2.04
N GLY A 106 -20.32 8.05 -1.27
CA GLY A 106 -21.16 7.04 -0.64
C GLY A 106 -21.60 5.90 -1.56
N VAL A 107 -21.13 5.84 -2.82
CA VAL A 107 -21.47 4.77 -3.75
C VAL A 107 -20.64 3.52 -3.43
N ALA A 108 -21.31 2.45 -3.00
CA ALA A 108 -20.65 1.18 -2.71
C ALA A 108 -20.46 0.33 -3.99
N LEU A 109 -19.25 -0.22 -4.16
CA LEU A 109 -18.91 -1.16 -5.24
C LEU A 109 -19.33 -2.62 -4.97
N TRP A 110 -19.95 -2.90 -3.82
CA TRP A 110 -20.46 -4.22 -3.44
C TRP A 110 -21.95 -4.14 -3.07
N ASP A 111 -22.64 -5.29 -3.00
CA ASP A 111 -24.08 -5.32 -2.67
C ASP A 111 -24.34 -5.18 -1.16
N THR A 112 -24.09 -3.98 -0.63
CA THR A 112 -24.25 -3.73 0.80
C THR A 112 -25.71 -3.74 1.25
N LYS A 113 -25.98 -4.35 2.42
CA LYS A 113 -27.31 -4.33 3.04
C LYS A 113 -27.66 -3.00 3.73
N PHE A 114 -26.66 -2.13 3.90
CA PHE A 114 -26.80 -0.88 4.66
C PHE A 114 -27.16 0.34 3.80
N SER A 115 -27.11 0.20 2.48
CA SER A 115 -27.52 1.25 1.54
C SER A 115 -27.96 0.66 0.19
N LYS A 116 -28.98 1.27 -0.40
CA LYS A 116 -29.38 1.04 -1.79
C LYS A 116 -28.55 1.84 -2.78
N LEU A 117 -27.68 2.75 -2.31
CA LEU A 117 -26.72 3.46 -3.15
C LEU A 117 -25.49 2.58 -3.38
N ASN A 118 -25.65 1.58 -4.24
CA ASN A 118 -24.60 0.66 -4.64
C ASN A 118 -24.68 0.33 -6.12
N VAL A 119 -23.58 -0.14 -6.70
CA VAL A 119 -23.47 -0.44 -8.13
C VAL A 119 -24.45 -1.52 -8.59
N VAL A 120 -24.83 -2.46 -7.72
CA VAL A 120 -25.75 -3.55 -8.04
C VAL A 120 -27.16 -3.02 -8.31
N GLN A 121 -27.61 -2.04 -7.52
CA GLN A 121 -28.96 -1.50 -7.59
C GLN A 121 -29.09 -0.24 -8.45
N LYS A 122 -28.00 0.53 -8.64
CA LYS A 122 -28.05 1.88 -9.23
C LYS A 122 -27.38 2.02 -10.60
N THR A 123 -26.78 0.96 -11.13
CA THR A 123 -26.02 1.02 -12.39
C THR A 123 -26.34 -0.14 -13.32
N PRO A 124 -26.00 -0.03 -14.63
CA PRO A 124 -26.02 -1.18 -15.54
C PRO A 124 -25.09 -2.33 -15.16
N ALA A 125 -24.08 -2.12 -14.30
CA ALA A 125 -23.19 -3.20 -13.86
C ALA A 125 -23.94 -4.35 -13.18
N LYS A 126 -24.94 -4.03 -12.34
CA LYS A 126 -25.87 -4.97 -11.69
C LYS A 126 -25.19 -6.18 -11.01
N ARG A 127 -23.96 -6.02 -10.54
CA ARG A 127 -23.17 -7.08 -9.90
C ARG A 127 -22.18 -6.50 -8.90
N ASP A 128 -21.81 -7.32 -7.92
CA ASP A 128 -20.75 -7.03 -6.97
C ASP A 128 -19.40 -6.93 -7.70
N LEU A 129 -18.61 -5.91 -7.37
CA LEU A 129 -17.30 -5.63 -7.97
C LEU A 129 -16.14 -5.80 -6.98
N VAL A 130 -16.42 -6.03 -5.70
CA VAL A 130 -15.41 -6.24 -4.65
C VAL A 130 -15.11 -7.72 -4.49
N ALA A 131 -16.13 -8.58 -4.43
CA ALA A 131 -15.94 -10.03 -4.30
C ALA A 131 -15.01 -10.63 -5.36
N PRO A 132 -15.24 -10.44 -6.67
CA PRO A 132 -14.37 -11.02 -7.70
C PRO A 132 -12.97 -10.39 -7.73
N PHE A 133 -12.81 -9.13 -7.28
CA PHE A 133 -11.49 -8.51 -7.08
C PHE A 133 -10.69 -9.23 -5.99
N VAL A 134 -11.32 -9.45 -4.83
CA VAL A 134 -10.71 -10.13 -3.68
C VAL A 134 -10.27 -11.55 -4.06
N ASP A 135 -11.13 -12.29 -4.76
CA ASP A 135 -10.83 -13.65 -5.21
C ASP A 135 -9.67 -13.68 -6.22
N ALA A 136 -9.65 -12.77 -7.19
CA ALA A 136 -8.57 -12.68 -8.18
C ALA A 136 -7.22 -12.36 -7.54
N LEU A 137 -7.16 -11.41 -6.59
CA LEU A 137 -5.93 -11.11 -5.86
C LEU A 137 -5.41 -12.33 -5.11
N ARG A 138 -6.29 -13.02 -4.37
CA ARG A 138 -5.91 -14.22 -3.60
C ARG A 138 -5.37 -15.34 -4.48
N LYS A 139 -5.98 -15.54 -5.66
CA LYS A 139 -5.52 -16.54 -6.63
C LYS A 139 -4.13 -16.23 -7.18
N GLU A 140 -3.79 -14.96 -7.29
CA GLU A 140 -2.44 -14.51 -7.68
C GLU A 140 -1.47 -14.37 -6.49
N ASN A 141 -1.90 -14.75 -5.29
CA ASN A 141 -1.16 -14.62 -4.02
C ASN A 141 -0.80 -13.17 -3.67
N LEU A 142 -1.69 -12.25 -4.01
CA LEU A 142 -1.60 -10.83 -3.63
C LEU A 142 -2.43 -10.57 -2.38
N LYS A 143 -1.90 -9.71 -1.51
CA LYS A 143 -2.59 -9.25 -0.31
C LYS A 143 -3.73 -8.31 -0.67
N VAL A 144 -4.83 -8.41 0.08
CA VAL A 144 -6.08 -7.73 -0.22
C VAL A 144 -6.20 -6.48 0.65
N GLY A 145 -6.20 -5.31 0.00
CA GLY A 145 -6.52 -4.03 0.62
C GLY A 145 -7.87 -3.51 0.19
N LEU A 146 -8.62 -2.93 1.12
CA LEU A 146 -9.88 -2.25 0.85
C LEU A 146 -9.77 -0.81 1.34
N TYR A 147 -9.92 0.14 0.41
CA TYR A 147 -10.14 1.53 0.77
C TYR A 147 -11.58 1.73 1.19
N TYR A 148 -11.79 2.44 2.29
CA TYR A 148 -13.11 2.80 2.77
C TYR A 148 -13.12 4.25 3.23
N SER A 149 -13.96 5.06 2.61
CA SER A 149 -14.21 6.39 3.14
C SER A 149 -15.14 6.34 4.34
N ILE A 150 -14.66 6.83 5.49
CA ILE A 150 -15.46 6.94 6.72
C ILE A 150 -16.46 8.09 6.66
N ILE A 151 -16.27 9.03 5.72
CA ILE A 151 -17.26 10.05 5.37
C ILE A 151 -18.17 9.53 4.26
N ASP A 152 -19.40 10.04 4.23
CA ASP A 152 -20.38 9.65 3.22
C ASP A 152 -21.29 10.84 2.92
N TRP A 153 -20.94 11.59 1.88
CA TRP A 153 -21.69 12.78 1.49
C TRP A 153 -23.08 12.47 0.93
N SER A 154 -23.41 11.20 0.71
CA SER A 154 -24.74 10.74 0.33
C SER A 154 -25.59 10.23 1.49
N HIS A 155 -25.03 10.00 2.68
CA HIS A 155 -25.79 9.54 3.84
C HIS A 155 -26.62 10.68 4.45
N PRO A 156 -27.94 10.51 4.70
CA PRO A 156 -28.84 11.61 5.09
C PRO A 156 -28.51 12.25 6.43
N ASP A 157 -27.85 11.50 7.33
CA ASP A 157 -27.40 11.97 8.64
C ASP A 157 -25.93 12.47 8.65
N TYR A 158 -25.32 12.61 7.46
CA TYR A 158 -24.01 13.25 7.31
C TYR A 158 -24.19 14.69 6.81
N ASP A 159 -23.54 15.63 7.48
CA ASP A 159 -23.60 17.05 7.14
C ASP A 159 -22.72 17.35 5.93
N VAL A 160 -23.24 18.13 4.98
CA VAL A 160 -22.54 18.49 3.74
C VAL A 160 -22.65 19.99 3.45
N VAL A 161 -21.65 20.54 2.76
CA VAL A 161 -21.56 21.99 2.43
C VAL A 161 -22.21 22.37 1.10
N PHE A 162 -22.78 21.39 0.38
CA PHE A 162 -23.41 21.56 -0.92
C PHE A 162 -24.87 21.07 -0.91
N PRO A 163 -25.74 21.59 -1.79
CA PRO A 163 -27.14 21.18 -1.84
C PRO A 163 -27.29 19.70 -2.21
N ARG A 164 -28.11 18.96 -1.45
CA ARG A 164 -28.43 17.56 -1.68
C ARG A 164 -29.89 17.29 -1.33
N PRO A 165 -30.63 16.50 -2.14
CA PRO A 165 -32.00 16.11 -1.82
C PRO A 165 -32.06 15.18 -0.59
N ASP A 166 -33.25 14.92 -0.07
CA ASP A 166 -33.41 13.90 0.97
C ASP A 166 -33.06 12.50 0.41
N THR A 167 -31.97 11.92 0.90
CA THR A 167 -31.48 10.61 0.47
C THR A 167 -31.95 9.45 1.37
N ARG A 168 -32.76 9.69 2.42
CA ARG A 168 -33.18 8.66 3.41
C ARG A 168 -33.75 7.39 2.79
N ARG A 169 -34.44 7.50 1.64
CA ARG A 169 -34.97 6.34 0.91
C ARG A 169 -33.91 5.31 0.50
N ASN A 170 -32.66 5.74 0.35
CA ASN A 170 -31.54 4.87 0.01
C ASN A 170 -30.88 4.25 1.24
N TYR A 171 -31.08 4.77 2.45
CA TYR A 171 -30.40 4.35 3.67
C TYR A 171 -31.40 3.80 4.68
N PRO A 172 -31.64 2.47 4.70
CA PRO A 172 -32.62 1.87 5.59
C PRO A 172 -32.19 2.01 7.06
N GLN A 173 -32.99 2.72 7.86
CA GLN A 173 -32.74 3.00 9.28
C GLN A 173 -33.81 2.38 10.20
N LYS A 174 -34.37 1.24 9.80
CA LYS A 174 -35.46 0.57 10.54
C LYS A 174 -35.06 0.31 11.99
N ASN A 175 -35.93 0.67 12.94
CA ASN A 175 -35.74 0.51 14.38
C ASN A 175 -34.55 1.31 14.96
N GLN A 176 -34.17 2.43 14.35
CA GLN A 176 -33.09 3.30 14.82
C GLN A 176 -33.59 4.67 15.33
N ASN A 177 -34.90 4.81 15.56
CA ASN A 177 -35.53 6.09 15.90
C ASN A 177 -35.04 6.68 17.24
N GLN A 178 -34.49 5.85 18.12
CA GLN A 178 -33.93 6.26 19.41
C GLN A 178 -32.47 6.75 19.34
N LEU A 179 -31.81 6.57 18.19
CA LEU A 179 -30.43 7.00 17.97
C LEU A 179 -30.40 8.42 17.40
N SER A 180 -29.42 9.22 17.80
CA SER A 180 -29.13 10.49 17.14
C SER A 180 -28.71 10.28 15.68
N PRO A 181 -28.81 11.30 14.80
CA PRO A 181 -28.33 11.21 13.43
C PRO A 181 -26.89 10.68 13.33
N TRP A 182 -25.98 11.22 14.16
CA TRP A 182 -24.59 10.77 14.18
C TRP A 182 -24.44 9.32 14.62
N GLN A 183 -25.19 8.87 15.63
CA GLN A 183 -25.16 7.47 16.08
C GLN A 183 -25.68 6.51 15.01
N ARG A 184 -26.71 6.90 14.23
CA ARG A 184 -27.17 6.11 13.08
C ARG A 184 -26.09 6.01 12.00
N PHE A 185 -25.39 7.11 11.74
CA PHE A 185 -24.29 7.14 10.77
C PHE A 185 -23.12 6.24 11.19
N LEU A 186 -22.67 6.32 12.45
CA LEU A 186 -21.63 5.43 12.96
C LEU A 186 -22.06 3.96 12.87
N LYS A 187 -23.29 3.64 13.27
CA LYS A 187 -23.84 2.29 13.14
C LYS A 187 -23.91 1.79 11.69
N PHE A 188 -24.19 2.69 10.74
CA PHE A 188 -24.12 2.41 9.31
C PHE A 188 -22.69 2.07 8.87
N ASN A 189 -21.70 2.88 9.26
CA ASN A 189 -20.29 2.61 8.96
C ASN A 189 -19.79 1.29 9.57
N ASP A 190 -20.06 1.05 10.85
CA ASP A 190 -19.69 -0.20 11.54
C ASP A 190 -20.33 -1.41 10.87
N GLY A 191 -21.58 -1.26 10.42
CA GLY A 191 -22.31 -2.28 9.67
C GLY A 191 -21.64 -2.63 8.34
N GLN A 192 -21.30 -1.62 7.54
CA GLN A 192 -20.59 -1.81 6.27
C GLN A 192 -19.19 -2.42 6.49
N LEU A 193 -18.44 -1.93 7.47
CA LEU A 193 -17.10 -2.44 7.78
C LEU A 193 -17.12 -3.87 8.34
N LYS A 194 -18.16 -4.22 9.11
CA LYS A 194 -18.39 -5.60 9.52
C LYS A 194 -18.67 -6.49 8.31
N GLU A 195 -19.57 -6.05 7.41
CA GLU A 195 -19.91 -6.80 6.20
C GLU A 195 -18.66 -7.05 5.33
N LEU A 196 -17.87 -6.02 5.05
CA LEU A 196 -16.61 -6.15 4.31
C LEU A 196 -15.61 -7.07 5.04
N SER A 197 -15.42 -6.88 6.35
CA SER A 197 -14.45 -7.65 7.13
C SER A 197 -14.81 -9.13 7.19
N THR A 198 -16.07 -9.47 7.48
CA THR A 198 -16.49 -10.86 7.64
C THR A 198 -16.66 -11.60 6.31
N THR A 199 -16.95 -10.87 5.23
CA THR A 199 -17.14 -11.47 3.90
C THR A 199 -15.80 -11.61 3.17
N PHE A 200 -14.97 -10.57 3.22
CA PHE A 200 -13.77 -10.48 2.41
C PHE A 200 -12.48 -10.64 3.19
N ASN A 201 -12.48 -10.59 4.52
CA ASN A 201 -11.31 -10.77 5.38
C ASN A 201 -10.03 -10.09 4.80
N PRO A 202 -10.04 -8.76 4.60
CA PRO A 202 -8.93 -8.06 3.96
C PRO A 202 -7.70 -8.02 4.87
N ASP A 203 -6.50 -8.01 4.29
CA ASP A 203 -5.24 -7.84 5.00
C ASP A 203 -5.03 -6.38 5.47
N LEU A 204 -5.60 -5.43 4.73
CA LEU A 204 -5.41 -3.99 4.93
C LEU A 204 -6.72 -3.21 4.76
N TYR A 205 -7.01 -2.30 5.67
CA TYR A 205 -7.95 -1.20 5.43
C TYR A 205 -7.23 0.13 5.23
N TRP A 206 -7.55 0.80 4.12
CA TRP A 206 -7.07 2.14 3.83
C TRP A 206 -8.22 3.12 4.08
N PHE A 207 -8.26 3.72 5.27
CA PHE A 207 -9.30 4.67 5.64
C PHE A 207 -9.05 6.05 5.06
N ASP A 208 -10.14 6.80 4.86
CA ASP A 208 -10.07 8.17 4.40
C ASP A 208 -11.28 9.00 4.83
N GLY A 209 -11.10 10.32 5.00
CA GLY A 209 -12.14 11.23 5.48
C GLY A 209 -12.08 11.57 6.97
N ASP A 210 -10.96 11.32 7.66
CA ASP A 210 -10.89 11.51 9.11
C ASP A 210 -10.78 12.95 9.57
N TRP A 211 -10.53 13.89 8.67
CA TRP A 211 -10.21 15.29 8.99
C TRP A 211 -11.38 16.08 9.62
N GLU A 212 -12.63 15.67 9.46
CA GLU A 212 -13.79 16.46 9.92
C GLU A 212 -14.16 16.27 11.40
N LYS A 213 -13.72 15.18 12.04
CA LYS A 213 -14.05 14.87 13.45
C LYS A 213 -12.87 14.27 14.22
N SER A 214 -12.91 14.35 15.55
CA SER A 214 -11.88 13.78 16.43
C SER A 214 -11.94 12.24 16.48
N SER A 215 -10.87 11.60 17.01
CA SER A 215 -10.81 10.15 17.20
C SER A 215 -11.98 9.62 18.06
N GLU A 216 -12.37 10.39 19.08
CA GLU A 216 -13.47 10.06 20.01
C GLU A 216 -14.82 10.14 19.29
N GLN A 217 -15.03 11.17 18.47
CA GLN A 217 -16.26 11.34 17.70
C GLN A 217 -16.43 10.25 16.64
N TRP A 218 -15.33 9.80 16.05
CA TRP A 218 -15.29 8.66 15.13
C TRP A 218 -15.34 7.30 15.82
N GLN A 219 -15.22 7.25 17.15
CA GLN A 219 -15.08 6.02 17.93
C GLN A 219 -13.91 5.14 17.41
N ALA A 220 -12.80 5.78 17.01
CA ALA A 220 -11.70 5.14 16.31
C ALA A 220 -11.10 3.94 17.06
N GLN A 221 -11.03 3.99 18.40
CA GLN A 221 -10.61 2.86 19.21
C GLN A 221 -11.55 1.66 19.08
N SER A 222 -12.86 1.89 19.28
CA SER A 222 -13.87 0.82 19.19
C SER A 222 -13.93 0.23 17.79
N LEU A 223 -13.71 1.05 16.76
CA LEU A 223 -13.61 0.58 15.38
C LEU A 223 -12.37 -0.30 15.20
N LYS A 224 -11.19 0.14 15.67
CA LYS A 224 -9.95 -0.66 15.63
C LYS A 224 -10.11 -1.99 16.35
N ASP A 225 -10.72 -2.00 17.53
CA ASP A 225 -10.99 -3.22 18.31
C ASP A 225 -11.93 -4.16 17.54
N SER A 226 -12.97 -3.62 16.90
CA SER A 226 -13.88 -4.40 16.07
C SER A 226 -13.18 -5.02 14.87
N LEU A 227 -12.36 -4.26 14.15
CA LEU A 227 -11.56 -4.76 13.02
C LEU A 227 -10.64 -5.91 13.44
N LEU A 228 -9.93 -5.76 14.57
CA LEU A 228 -9.06 -6.81 15.11
C LEU A 228 -9.83 -8.04 15.59
N SER A 229 -11.06 -7.86 16.09
CA SER A 229 -11.92 -8.99 16.47
C SER A 229 -12.35 -9.82 15.25
N TRP A 230 -12.60 -9.17 14.11
CA TRP A 230 -13.00 -9.84 12.87
C TRP A 230 -11.81 -10.43 12.12
N ASN A 231 -10.69 -9.71 12.08
CA ASN A 231 -9.43 -10.18 11.53
C ASN A 231 -8.26 -9.75 12.44
N PRO A 232 -7.66 -10.66 13.22
CA PRO A 232 -6.59 -10.33 14.16
C PRO A 232 -5.27 -9.94 13.47
N LYS A 233 -5.18 -10.10 12.14
CA LYS A 233 -4.00 -9.77 11.33
C LYS A 233 -4.15 -8.47 10.53
N VAL A 234 -5.32 -7.83 10.56
CA VAL A 234 -5.57 -6.64 9.73
C VAL A 234 -4.72 -5.45 10.17
N ILE A 235 -4.17 -4.74 9.18
CA ILE A 235 -3.51 -3.46 9.38
C ILE A 235 -4.38 -2.31 8.88
N VAL A 236 -4.17 -1.12 9.43
CA VAL A 236 -4.88 0.12 9.06
C VAL A 236 -3.91 1.27 8.94
N ASN A 237 -4.17 2.17 7.99
CA ASN A 237 -3.37 3.38 7.80
C ASN A 237 -3.57 4.42 8.92
N SER A 238 -2.73 5.47 8.89
CA SER A 238 -2.76 6.59 9.84
C SER A 238 -4.02 7.45 9.78
N ARG A 239 -4.90 7.25 8.79
CA ARG A 239 -6.21 7.93 8.71
C ARG A 239 -7.29 7.30 9.60
N LEU A 240 -6.90 6.41 10.51
CA LEU A 240 -7.63 6.15 11.76
C LEU A 240 -7.03 6.93 12.95
N LYS A 241 -6.38 8.06 12.66
CA LYS A 241 -5.67 8.94 13.59
C LYS A 241 -4.71 8.15 14.49
N SER A 242 -4.85 8.27 15.81
CA SER A 242 -3.97 7.64 16.81
C SER A 242 -4.00 6.10 16.81
N TYR A 243 -4.90 5.48 16.04
CA TYR A 243 -5.12 4.03 16.02
C TYR A 243 -4.65 3.36 14.71
N GLY A 244 -3.96 4.11 13.83
CA GLY A 244 -3.30 3.57 12.65
C GLY A 244 -2.04 2.76 12.96
N ASP A 245 -1.75 1.75 12.15
CA ASP A 245 -0.56 0.92 12.27
C ASP A 245 0.65 1.53 11.52
N TYR A 246 0.43 2.28 10.44
CA TYR A 246 1.49 2.83 9.58
C TYR A 246 1.15 4.22 9.04
N SER A 247 2.17 5.00 8.65
CA SER A 247 2.02 6.37 8.13
C SER A 247 1.73 6.42 6.63
N THR A 248 0.95 7.40 6.17
CA THR A 248 0.59 7.56 4.74
C THR A 248 0.90 8.94 4.16
N PRO A 249 2.18 9.29 3.88
CA PRO A 249 2.48 10.45 3.05
C PRO A 249 1.84 10.30 1.65
N GLU A 250 1.36 11.41 1.10
CA GLU A 250 0.60 11.44 -0.14
C GLU A 250 1.18 12.48 -1.10
N GLN A 251 1.44 12.07 -2.36
CA GLN A 251 1.95 12.89 -3.49
C GLN A 251 3.32 13.56 -3.33
N GLY A 252 3.76 13.90 -2.11
CA GLY A 252 5.11 14.37 -1.80
C GLY A 252 5.95 13.29 -1.10
N VAL A 253 7.01 12.82 -1.78
CA VAL A 253 7.97 11.87 -1.19
C VAL A 253 8.64 12.54 0.03
N PRO A 254 8.64 11.93 1.22
CA PRO A 254 9.27 12.52 2.39
C PRO A 254 10.78 12.71 2.19
N VAL A 255 11.28 13.91 2.54
CA VAL A 255 12.74 14.17 2.59
C VAL A 255 13.39 13.41 3.75
N VAL A 256 12.66 13.26 4.85
CA VAL A 256 13.07 12.45 6.01
C VAL A 256 12.08 11.31 6.13
N ARG A 257 12.60 10.08 6.21
CA ARG A 257 11.74 8.90 6.34
C ARG A 257 10.85 9.00 7.60
N PRO A 258 9.55 8.68 7.51
CA PRO A 258 8.68 8.56 8.68
C PRO A 258 9.19 7.51 9.68
N GLU A 259 8.81 7.67 10.95
CA GLU A 259 9.04 6.64 11.96
C GLU A 259 8.12 5.43 11.74
N GLY A 260 8.66 4.22 11.95
CA GLY A 260 7.91 2.98 11.79
C GLY A 260 7.61 2.61 10.34
N ALA A 261 6.59 1.77 10.15
CA ALA A 261 6.11 1.41 8.81
C ALA A 261 5.38 2.59 8.17
N TRP A 262 5.55 2.75 6.85
CA TRP A 262 4.88 3.81 6.09
C TRP A 262 4.71 3.43 4.63
N GLU A 263 3.77 4.09 3.97
CA GLU A 263 3.42 3.89 2.57
C GLU A 263 3.15 5.22 1.89
N PHE A 264 3.84 5.45 0.79
CA PHE A 264 3.67 6.60 -0.06
C PHE A 264 2.64 6.30 -1.14
N CYS A 265 1.51 6.99 -1.13
CA CYS A 265 0.55 6.88 -2.24
C CYS A 265 0.79 7.98 -3.28
N MET A 266 0.77 7.58 -4.56
CA MET A 266 1.03 8.49 -5.68
C MET A 266 0.16 8.13 -6.90
N THR A 267 -0.31 9.17 -7.57
CA THR A 267 -1.04 9.10 -8.85
C THR A 267 -0.11 8.89 -10.04
N MET A 268 -0.55 8.18 -11.09
CA MET A 268 0.22 8.08 -12.34
C MET A 268 0.15 9.35 -13.18
N ASN A 269 -1.00 10.00 -13.23
CA ASN A 269 -1.19 11.35 -13.78
C ASN A 269 -1.50 12.32 -12.62
N ASP A 270 -2.33 13.35 -12.82
CA ASP A 270 -2.68 14.32 -11.79
C ASP A 270 -4.00 13.99 -11.07
N ASN A 271 -4.60 12.83 -11.36
CA ASN A 271 -5.91 12.42 -10.82
C ASN A 271 -5.87 11.00 -10.23
N TRP A 272 -6.74 10.74 -9.25
CA TRP A 272 -6.89 9.40 -8.67
C TRP A 272 -7.81 8.54 -9.54
N GLY A 273 -9.00 9.04 -9.84
CA GLY A 273 -9.95 8.43 -10.74
C GLY A 273 -9.60 8.61 -12.22
N TYR A 274 -10.31 7.89 -13.09
CA TYR A 274 -10.15 8.04 -14.53
C TYR A 274 -10.51 9.46 -14.98
N PHE A 275 -9.56 10.17 -15.57
CA PHE A 275 -9.72 11.53 -16.08
C PHE A 275 -9.15 11.60 -17.52
N PRO A 276 -9.97 11.42 -18.56
CA PRO A 276 -9.51 11.18 -19.93
C PRO A 276 -8.78 12.36 -20.57
N SER A 277 -9.05 13.59 -20.12
CA SER A 277 -8.34 14.78 -20.61
C SER A 277 -7.05 15.07 -19.85
N ASP A 278 -6.73 14.30 -18.81
CA ASP A 278 -5.46 14.39 -18.10
C ASP A 278 -4.45 13.44 -18.76
N THR A 279 -3.65 14.02 -19.65
CA THR A 279 -2.57 13.33 -20.34
C THR A 279 -1.21 13.54 -19.67
N ASN A 280 -1.16 14.21 -18.50
CA ASN A 280 0.08 14.51 -17.78
C ASN A 280 0.56 13.30 -16.97
N TYR A 281 0.74 12.18 -17.65
CA TYR A 281 1.25 10.97 -17.02
C TYR A 281 2.72 11.10 -16.70
N LYS A 282 3.08 10.83 -15.44
CA LYS A 282 4.46 10.72 -14.97
C LYS A 282 5.23 9.75 -15.89
N PRO A 283 6.45 10.12 -16.33
CA PRO A 283 7.27 9.23 -17.13
C PRO A 283 7.67 7.99 -16.31
N VAL A 284 7.95 6.89 -17.00
CA VAL A 284 8.41 5.63 -16.39
C VAL A 284 9.62 5.87 -15.47
N SER A 285 10.55 6.72 -15.88
CA SER A 285 11.72 7.09 -15.09
C SER A 285 11.36 7.72 -13.75
N GLN A 286 10.36 8.61 -13.71
CA GLN A 286 9.89 9.20 -12.45
C GLN A 286 9.28 8.12 -11.54
N ILE A 287 8.43 7.24 -12.08
CA ILE A 287 7.79 6.17 -11.30
C ILE A 287 8.84 5.24 -10.68
N ILE A 288 9.81 4.76 -11.47
CA ILE A 288 10.86 3.86 -10.98
C ILE A 288 11.79 4.57 -10.00
N ARG A 289 12.24 5.80 -10.27
CA ARG A 289 13.12 6.53 -9.36
C ARG A 289 12.43 6.83 -8.03
N THR A 290 11.16 7.25 -8.06
CA THR A 290 10.34 7.41 -6.84
C THR A 290 10.17 6.08 -6.10
N PHE A 291 9.92 4.97 -6.80
CA PHE A 291 9.84 3.66 -6.18
C PHE A 291 11.14 3.34 -5.41
N VAL A 292 12.30 3.50 -6.06
CA VAL A 292 13.62 3.27 -5.46
C VAL A 292 13.87 4.18 -4.25
N GLU A 293 13.54 5.46 -4.32
CA GLU A 293 13.66 6.39 -3.18
C GLU A 293 12.82 5.92 -1.99
N VAL A 294 11.57 5.53 -2.23
CA VAL A 294 10.65 5.08 -1.18
C VAL A 294 11.17 3.81 -0.50
N ILE A 295 11.56 2.80 -1.26
CA ILE A 295 12.06 1.54 -0.67
C ILE A 295 13.41 1.72 0.02
N SER A 296 14.27 2.62 -0.48
CA SER A 296 15.56 2.96 0.15
C SER A 296 15.38 3.57 1.54
N SER A 297 14.25 4.25 1.74
CA SER A 297 13.83 4.86 3.00
C SER A 297 12.94 3.93 3.84
N GLY A 298 12.75 2.68 3.43
CA GLY A 298 12.02 1.65 4.17
C GLY A 298 10.49 1.72 4.04
N GLY A 299 9.97 2.47 3.08
CA GLY A 299 8.54 2.58 2.82
C GLY A 299 8.06 1.64 1.71
N ASN A 300 6.74 1.65 1.53
CA ASN A 300 6.08 1.06 0.38
C ASN A 300 5.59 2.15 -0.59
N LEU A 301 5.67 1.89 -1.89
CA LEU A 301 4.96 2.69 -2.90
C LEU A 301 3.58 2.07 -3.15
N LEU A 302 2.53 2.86 -2.99
CA LEU A 302 1.18 2.53 -3.42
C LEU A 302 0.83 3.35 -4.67
N LEU A 303 1.05 2.75 -5.84
CA LEU A 303 0.91 3.42 -7.13
C LEU A 303 -0.53 3.32 -7.65
N ASN A 304 -1.15 4.45 -7.93
CA ASN A 304 -2.57 4.50 -8.29
C ASN A 304 -2.85 4.31 -9.79
N ILE A 305 -3.93 3.60 -10.08
CA ILE A 305 -4.64 3.59 -11.35
C ILE A 305 -6.09 4.06 -11.16
N GLY A 306 -6.64 4.66 -12.22
CA GLY A 306 -8.05 5.00 -12.36
C GLY A 306 -8.66 4.25 -13.54
N PRO A 307 -9.29 3.07 -13.33
CA PRO A 307 -9.93 2.32 -14.40
C PRO A 307 -11.11 3.06 -15.03
N LYS A 308 -11.38 2.79 -16.30
CA LYS A 308 -12.50 3.35 -17.05
C LYS A 308 -13.85 2.85 -16.49
N PRO A 309 -14.97 3.54 -16.72
CA PRO A 309 -16.30 3.11 -16.26
C PRO A 309 -16.75 1.74 -16.76
N ASP A 310 -16.17 1.26 -17.86
CA ASP A 310 -16.45 -0.06 -18.40
C ASP A 310 -15.61 -1.17 -17.74
N GLY A 311 -14.64 -0.84 -16.89
CA GLY A 311 -13.76 -1.79 -16.20
C GLY A 311 -12.44 -2.09 -16.90
N THR A 312 -12.12 -1.43 -18.01
CA THR A 312 -10.78 -1.50 -18.62
C THR A 312 -9.81 -0.54 -17.94
N ILE A 313 -8.53 -0.90 -17.89
CA ILE A 313 -7.44 -0.02 -17.44
C ILE A 313 -6.95 0.81 -18.64
N ALA A 314 -6.63 2.09 -18.45
CA ALA A 314 -6.11 2.93 -19.53
C ALA A 314 -4.76 2.39 -20.05
N ALA A 315 -4.51 2.51 -21.36
CA ALA A 315 -3.33 1.90 -21.99
C ALA A 315 -2.03 2.48 -21.41
N GLU A 316 -2.03 3.78 -21.12
CA GLU A 316 -0.93 4.52 -20.49
C GLU A 316 -0.61 3.99 -19.09
N GLN A 317 -1.63 3.57 -18.34
CA GLN A 317 -1.46 2.97 -17.02
C GLN A 317 -0.91 1.54 -17.13
N VAL A 318 -1.39 0.75 -18.10
CA VAL A 318 -0.87 -0.60 -18.38
C VAL A 318 0.61 -0.54 -18.77
N GLU A 319 0.97 0.32 -19.73
CA GLU A 319 2.35 0.55 -20.19
C GLU A 319 3.31 0.81 -19.02
N ARG A 320 2.91 1.69 -18.09
CA ARG A 320 3.74 2.06 -16.93
C ARG A 320 3.87 0.93 -15.91
N LEU A 321 2.81 0.17 -15.68
CA LEU A 321 2.85 -1.00 -14.80
C LEU A 321 3.74 -2.10 -15.38
N GLU A 322 3.67 -2.32 -16.70
CA GLU A 322 4.53 -3.28 -17.38
C GLU A 322 6.00 -2.85 -17.34
N ALA A 323 6.31 -1.58 -17.63
CA ALA A 323 7.66 -1.06 -17.55
C ALA A 323 8.24 -1.10 -16.12
N LEU A 324 7.43 -0.81 -15.10
CA LEU A 324 7.82 -1.00 -13.70
C LEU A 324 8.09 -2.47 -13.40
N GLY A 325 7.24 -3.38 -13.88
CA GLY A 325 7.42 -4.83 -13.74
C GLY A 325 8.70 -5.35 -14.38
N GLU A 326 9.03 -4.87 -15.57
CA GLU A 326 10.30 -5.19 -16.25
C GLU A 326 11.50 -4.78 -15.39
N TRP A 327 11.48 -3.56 -14.84
CA TRP A 327 12.53 -3.10 -13.94
C TRP A 327 12.60 -3.94 -12.65
N VAL A 328 11.46 -4.20 -12.01
CA VAL A 328 11.39 -5.00 -10.77
C VAL A 328 11.92 -6.41 -11.01
N SER A 329 11.57 -7.05 -12.14
CA SER A 329 12.01 -8.42 -12.44
C SER A 329 13.53 -8.56 -12.55
N LYS A 330 14.23 -7.54 -13.08
CA LYS A 330 15.70 -7.50 -13.17
C LYS A 330 16.36 -7.31 -11.81
N HIS A 331 15.65 -6.71 -10.85
CA HIS A 331 16.18 -6.24 -9.58
C HIS A 331 15.52 -6.90 -8.35
N ASP A 332 14.72 -7.96 -8.54
CA ASP A 332 13.84 -8.56 -7.52
C ASP A 332 14.59 -8.92 -6.22
N SER A 333 15.80 -9.49 -6.36
CA SER A 333 16.65 -9.88 -5.22
C SER A 333 17.06 -8.70 -4.33
N ALA A 334 17.17 -7.49 -4.89
CA ALA A 334 17.49 -6.27 -4.17
C ALA A 334 16.22 -5.58 -3.63
N VAL A 335 15.08 -5.72 -4.31
CA VAL A 335 13.83 -5.03 -3.94
C VAL A 335 13.16 -5.72 -2.75
N PHE A 336 12.87 -7.02 -2.83
CA PHE A 336 12.00 -7.67 -1.83
C PHE A 336 12.76 -8.30 -0.66
N ASN A 337 14.06 -8.55 -0.80
CA ASN A 337 14.91 -9.04 0.30
C ASN A 337 15.74 -7.91 0.95
N SER A 338 15.16 -6.71 1.05
CA SER A 338 15.84 -5.55 1.61
C SER A 338 15.01 -4.75 2.59
N LYS A 339 15.71 -3.90 3.35
CA LYS A 339 15.20 -2.87 4.25
C LYS A 339 15.83 -1.54 3.89
N ALA A 340 15.45 -0.49 4.64
CA ALA A 340 16.02 0.84 4.48
C ALA A 340 17.56 0.79 4.48
N GLY A 341 18.18 1.56 3.60
CA GLY A 341 19.63 1.56 3.43
C GLY A 341 20.39 2.39 4.45
N LEU A 342 21.57 2.82 4.03
CA LEU A 342 22.52 3.58 4.81
C LEU A 342 22.00 5.01 5.10
N PRO A 343 22.38 5.61 6.23
CA PRO A 343 22.19 7.04 6.48
C PRO A 343 22.87 7.91 5.42
N TYR A 344 22.45 9.18 5.33
CA TYR A 344 23.10 10.16 4.46
C TYR A 344 24.60 10.31 4.75
N GLY A 345 25.35 10.61 3.69
CA GLY A 345 26.80 10.84 3.75
C GLY A 345 27.66 9.61 3.40
N HIS A 346 27.08 8.41 3.39
CA HIS A 346 27.78 7.17 3.03
C HIS A 346 27.86 6.93 1.51
N PHE A 347 26.81 7.29 0.80
CA PHE A 347 26.67 7.22 -0.64
C PHE A 347 25.82 8.39 -1.12
N PHE A 348 26.11 8.93 -2.30
CA PHE A 348 25.37 10.06 -2.88
C PHE A 348 24.26 9.56 -3.81
N GLY A 349 23.28 8.88 -3.20
CA GLY A 349 22.11 8.33 -3.85
C GLY A 349 21.35 7.40 -2.89
N PRO A 350 20.23 6.82 -3.33
CA PRO A 350 19.49 5.85 -2.53
C PRO A 350 20.33 4.58 -2.30
N THR A 351 20.16 3.96 -1.14
CA THR A 351 20.74 2.64 -0.86
C THR A 351 19.70 1.72 -0.25
N LEU A 352 19.89 0.42 -0.44
CA LEU A 352 19.11 -0.63 0.24
C LEU A 352 20.09 -1.52 1.02
N LEU A 353 19.61 -2.14 2.08
CA LEU A 353 20.39 -3.10 2.87
C LEU A 353 19.64 -4.43 2.87
N SER A 354 20.32 -5.55 2.64
CA SER A 354 19.68 -6.87 2.80
C SER A 354 19.21 -7.08 4.23
N LYS A 355 18.22 -7.95 4.43
CA LYS A 355 17.65 -8.22 5.76
C LYS A 355 18.70 -8.69 6.77
N ASP A 356 19.62 -9.54 6.32
CA ASP A 356 20.75 -10.09 7.07
C ASP A 356 21.96 -9.13 7.14
N GLU A 357 21.87 -7.95 6.53
CA GLU A 357 22.88 -6.89 6.54
C GLU A 357 24.22 -7.26 5.87
N THR A 358 24.26 -8.34 5.07
CA THR A 358 25.46 -8.78 4.37
C THR A 358 25.60 -8.19 2.96
N LYS A 359 24.58 -7.48 2.45
CA LYS A 359 24.59 -6.84 1.12
C LYS A 359 24.07 -5.42 1.17
N ILE A 360 24.81 -4.51 0.55
CA ILE A 360 24.39 -3.13 0.32
C ILE A 360 24.08 -2.98 -1.17
N TYR A 361 22.94 -2.42 -1.52
CA TYR A 361 22.62 -2.08 -2.90
C TYR A 361 22.70 -0.57 -3.08
N LEU A 362 23.51 -0.12 -4.04
CA LEU A 362 23.67 1.28 -4.41
C LEU A 362 22.80 1.57 -5.63
N ALA A 363 21.87 2.53 -5.53
CA ALA A 363 21.06 2.93 -6.66
C ALA A 363 21.73 4.07 -7.44
N LEU A 364 22.03 3.81 -8.70
CA LEU A 364 22.54 4.79 -9.66
C LEU A 364 21.38 5.24 -10.54
N PHE A 365 20.92 6.47 -10.37
CA PHE A 365 19.91 7.04 -11.26
C PHE A 365 20.50 7.48 -12.60
N ASP A 366 21.75 7.92 -12.60
CA ASP A 366 22.44 8.41 -13.78
C ASP A 366 23.80 7.72 -13.92
N ASN A 367 24.37 7.80 -15.12
CA ASN A 367 25.65 7.19 -15.44
C ASN A 367 26.77 7.81 -14.59
N PRO A 368 27.44 7.03 -13.71
CA PRO A 368 28.51 7.56 -12.87
C PRO A 368 29.73 7.93 -13.71
N LYS A 369 30.50 8.92 -13.26
CA LYS A 369 31.75 9.34 -13.90
C LYS A 369 32.95 8.87 -13.09
N ASN A 370 33.95 8.32 -13.78
CA ASN A 370 35.23 7.82 -13.25
C ASN A 370 35.09 6.63 -12.27
N TYR A 371 34.40 6.80 -11.16
CA TYR A 371 34.20 5.77 -10.13
C TYR A 371 32.99 6.10 -9.23
N ILE A 372 32.45 5.08 -8.57
CA ILE A 372 31.42 5.19 -7.53
C ILE A 372 32.11 5.22 -6.15
N LEU A 373 31.65 6.09 -5.25
CA LEU A 373 32.21 6.24 -3.91
C LEU A 373 31.26 5.67 -2.85
N LEU A 374 31.77 4.75 -2.03
CA LEU A 374 31.07 4.21 -0.87
C LEU A 374 31.92 4.37 0.39
N LYS A 375 31.39 5.07 1.41
CA LYS A 375 32.13 5.50 2.60
C LYS A 375 31.68 4.77 3.86
N GLY A 376 32.59 4.64 4.81
CA GLY A 376 32.28 4.16 6.17
C GLY A 376 32.06 2.65 6.28
N ILE A 377 32.40 1.86 5.26
CA ILE A 377 32.27 0.40 5.30
C ILE A 377 33.51 -0.20 5.93
N GLN A 378 33.40 -0.72 7.17
CA GLN A 378 34.52 -1.36 7.85
C GLN A 378 34.72 -2.81 7.41
N ASN A 379 33.66 -3.48 6.98
CA ASN A 379 33.72 -4.87 6.55
C ASN A 379 34.67 -5.07 5.36
N LYS A 380 35.20 -6.29 5.27
CA LYS A 380 35.77 -6.81 4.03
C LYS A 380 34.66 -6.99 3.00
N VAL A 381 34.96 -6.60 1.77
CA VAL A 381 34.05 -6.73 0.61
C VAL A 381 34.42 -8.00 -0.13
N LYS A 382 33.45 -8.92 -0.29
CA LYS A 382 33.61 -10.17 -1.05
C LYS A 382 33.57 -9.92 -2.56
N SER A 383 32.59 -9.15 -3.01
CA SER A 383 32.38 -8.85 -4.43
C SER A 383 31.50 -7.62 -4.61
N ILE A 384 31.62 -6.98 -5.78
CA ILE A 384 30.71 -5.93 -6.22
C ILE A 384 30.20 -6.27 -7.62
N LYS A 385 28.88 -6.24 -7.83
CA LYS A 385 28.25 -6.69 -9.08
C LYS A 385 27.10 -5.78 -9.49
N VAL A 386 26.84 -5.70 -10.80
CA VAL A 386 25.64 -5.03 -11.32
C VAL A 386 24.47 -6.00 -11.26
N VAL A 387 23.44 -5.67 -10.47
CA VAL A 387 22.27 -6.53 -10.26
C VAL A 387 21.57 -6.80 -11.59
N GLY A 388 21.15 -8.06 -11.81
CA GLY A 388 20.52 -8.49 -13.05
C GLY A 388 21.50 -8.79 -14.20
N THR A 389 22.80 -8.72 -13.96
CA THR A 389 23.85 -9.05 -14.94
C THR A 389 24.94 -9.95 -14.35
N ASN A 390 25.88 -10.39 -15.19
CA ASN A 390 27.08 -11.11 -14.76
C ASN A 390 28.31 -10.19 -14.59
N GLN A 391 28.14 -8.86 -14.69
CA GLN A 391 29.26 -7.93 -14.56
C GLN A 391 29.70 -7.81 -13.10
N GLU A 392 30.94 -8.23 -12.83
CA GLU A 392 31.65 -7.87 -11.61
C GLU A 392 32.38 -6.54 -11.81
N LEU A 393 32.44 -5.72 -10.77
CA LEU A 393 33.10 -4.42 -10.77
C LEU A 393 34.37 -4.51 -9.92
N SER A 394 35.49 -4.03 -10.47
CA SER A 394 36.69 -3.87 -9.67
C SER A 394 36.52 -2.76 -8.63
N PHE A 395 37.25 -2.84 -7.53
CA PHE A 395 37.24 -1.79 -6.52
C PHE A 395 38.58 -1.72 -5.79
N GLU A 396 38.90 -0.54 -5.30
CA GLU A 396 40.03 -0.30 -4.40
C GLU A 396 39.54 0.39 -3.13
N ARG A 397 40.27 0.20 -2.03
CA ARG A 397 40.07 0.96 -0.80
C ARG A 397 41.13 2.03 -0.72
N ASN A 398 40.72 3.30 -0.77
CA ASN A 398 41.62 4.44 -0.72
C ASN A 398 41.59 5.14 0.65
N GLY A 399 42.77 5.37 1.22
CA GLY A 399 42.95 6.07 2.48
C GLY A 399 42.45 5.28 3.70
N GLY A 400 42.17 6.00 4.79
CA GLY A 400 41.80 5.42 6.07
C GLY A 400 42.99 5.27 7.02
N ALA A 401 42.68 4.90 8.26
CA ALA A 401 43.64 4.59 9.31
C ALA A 401 43.04 3.42 10.10
N GLU A 402 43.28 2.19 9.61
CA GLU A 402 42.70 0.97 10.17
C GLU A 402 43.05 0.81 11.66
N TRP A 403 44.24 1.23 12.06
CA TRP A 403 44.70 1.25 13.46
C TRP A 403 43.90 2.19 14.37
N ASN A 404 43.15 3.14 13.81
CA ASN A 404 42.25 4.05 14.53
C ASN A 404 40.77 3.76 14.22
N ASN A 405 40.46 2.60 13.64
CA ASN A 405 39.12 2.20 13.22
C ASN A 405 38.45 3.16 12.20
N ILE A 406 39.28 3.87 11.41
CA ILE A 406 38.81 4.77 10.34
C ILE A 406 38.93 4.01 9.02
N PRO A 407 37.82 3.51 8.44
CA PRO A 407 37.89 2.77 7.19
C PRO A 407 38.26 3.70 6.03
N GLY A 408 39.04 3.18 5.09
CA GLY A 408 39.23 3.82 3.80
C GLY A 408 37.94 3.88 2.99
N ILE A 409 37.90 4.74 1.99
CA ILE A 409 36.76 4.92 1.08
C ILE A 409 36.86 3.89 -0.04
N LEU A 410 35.77 3.17 -0.30
CA LEU A 410 35.68 2.28 -1.46
C LEU A 410 35.49 3.12 -2.72
N ARG A 411 36.42 2.96 -3.67
CA ARG A 411 36.30 3.45 -5.04
C ARG A 411 35.99 2.26 -5.93
N ILE A 412 34.80 2.26 -6.49
CA ILE A 412 34.26 1.16 -7.27
C ILE A 412 34.25 1.58 -8.74
N GLU A 413 34.68 0.69 -9.62
CA GLU A 413 34.56 0.87 -11.06
C GLU A 413 33.10 1.13 -11.48
N ILE A 414 32.92 1.86 -12.58
CA ILE A 414 31.59 2.12 -13.11
C ILE A 414 31.07 0.93 -13.93
N PRO A 415 29.76 0.64 -13.92
CA PRO A 415 29.18 -0.35 -14.82
C PRO A 415 29.47 -0.06 -16.29
N GLU A 416 29.54 -1.12 -17.11
CA GLU A 416 29.60 -0.97 -18.56
C GLU A 416 28.28 -0.39 -19.08
N GLU A 417 28.33 0.45 -20.11
CA GLU A 417 27.15 1.15 -20.63
C GLU A 417 26.00 0.20 -21.00
N LYS A 418 26.31 -0.96 -21.57
CA LYS A 418 25.32 -1.99 -21.94
C LYS A 418 24.60 -2.63 -20.75
N ASN A 419 25.17 -2.52 -19.54
CA ASN A 419 24.64 -3.11 -18.30
C ASN A 419 23.94 -2.07 -17.43
N LEU A 420 23.86 -0.81 -17.89
CA LEU A 420 23.10 0.23 -17.21
C LEU A 420 21.60 0.07 -17.52
N ASP A 421 20.78 0.15 -16.49
CA ASP A 421 19.34 0.33 -16.65
C ASP A 421 19.03 1.82 -16.88
N PRO A 422 18.20 2.17 -17.87
CA PRO A 422 17.93 3.55 -18.24
C PRO A 422 17.18 4.35 -17.16
N ASN A 423 16.54 3.69 -16.20
CA ASN A 423 15.76 4.35 -15.15
C ASN A 423 16.51 4.38 -13.80
N ALA A 424 17.05 3.23 -13.39
CA ALA A 424 17.86 3.09 -12.19
C ALA A 424 18.66 1.78 -12.21
N THR A 425 20.00 1.86 -12.15
CA THR A 425 20.87 0.68 -12.03
C THR A 425 21.13 0.38 -10.57
N LEU A 426 21.01 -0.88 -10.13
CA LEU A 426 21.45 -1.29 -8.79
C LEU A 426 22.80 -2.00 -8.84
N VAL A 427 23.71 -1.59 -7.96
CA VAL A 427 25.01 -2.25 -7.74
C VAL A 427 24.98 -2.93 -6.38
N GLU A 428 25.16 -4.26 -6.35
CA GLU A 428 25.26 -5.06 -5.13
C GLU A 428 26.72 -5.06 -4.62
N VAL A 429 26.92 -4.67 -3.36
CA VAL A 429 28.17 -4.82 -2.62
C VAL A 429 27.97 -5.92 -1.57
N THR A 430 28.60 -7.07 -1.79
CA THR A 430 28.53 -8.23 -0.88
C THR A 430 29.63 -8.15 0.17
N LEU A 431 29.28 -8.28 1.44
CA LEU A 431 30.19 -8.21 2.58
C LEU A 431 30.57 -9.61 3.10
N GLU A 432 31.69 -9.72 3.80
CA GLU A 432 32.06 -10.96 4.47
C GLU A 432 31.09 -11.35 5.58
N ASP A 433 30.66 -10.35 6.36
CA ASP A 433 29.79 -10.44 7.54
C ASP A 433 28.75 -9.31 7.53
N ALA A 434 27.86 -9.30 8.53
CA ALA A 434 26.89 -8.22 8.72
C ALA A 434 27.57 -6.84 8.83
N LEU A 435 26.93 -5.82 8.24
CA LEU A 435 27.46 -4.47 8.11
C LEU A 435 27.91 -3.86 9.45
N VAL A 436 29.16 -3.42 9.48
CA VAL A 436 29.75 -2.56 10.51
C VAL A 436 30.02 -1.19 9.88
N LEU A 437 29.20 -0.22 10.26
CA LEU A 437 29.17 1.11 9.65
C LEU A 437 29.88 2.15 10.52
N TYR A 438 30.92 2.77 9.98
CA TYR A 438 31.64 3.87 10.63
C TYR A 438 30.94 5.22 10.41
N ARG A 439 30.56 5.90 11.49
CA ARG A 439 29.96 7.26 11.48
C ARG A 439 30.76 8.29 12.27
N GLY A 440 32.06 8.07 12.46
CA GLY A 440 32.92 8.99 13.22
C GLY A 440 33.21 10.30 12.46
N HIS A 441 33.53 11.35 13.22
CA HIS A 441 33.75 12.70 12.69
C HIS A 441 35.13 12.92 12.05
N GLY A 442 36.00 11.90 12.09
CA GLY A 442 37.42 12.03 11.75
C GLY A 442 38.19 12.66 12.90
N ASN A 443 39.36 12.10 13.22
CA ASN A 443 40.27 12.60 14.25
C ASN A 443 41.63 12.88 13.61
N ALA A 444 42.44 13.74 14.23
CA ALA A 444 43.84 13.84 13.88
C ALA A 444 44.48 12.46 14.00
N VAL A 445 45.16 12.00 12.94
CA VAL A 445 45.94 10.76 12.99
C VAL A 445 47.28 11.14 13.61
N GLU A 446 47.36 11.03 14.94
CA GLU A 446 48.54 11.43 15.73
C GLU A 446 49.67 10.37 15.72
N LEU A 447 49.39 9.20 15.16
CA LEU A 447 50.34 8.10 14.96
C LEU A 447 50.25 7.63 13.50
N ASN A 448 51.29 7.94 12.73
CA ASN A 448 51.53 7.32 11.43
C ASN A 448 52.43 6.10 11.65
N LYS A 449 52.06 4.95 11.09
CA LYS A 449 52.95 3.78 11.03
C LYS A 449 53.58 3.66 9.66
#